data_AF-A0A1H6C493-F1
#
_entry.id   AF-A0A1H6C493-F1
#
_cell.length_a   1.000
_cell.length_b   1.000
_cell.length_c   1.000
_cell.angle_alpha   90.00
_cell.angle_beta   90.00
_cell.angle_gamma   90.00
#
_symmetry.space_group_name_H-M   'P 1'
#
loop_
_entity.id
_entity.type
_entity.pdbx_description
1 polymer ?
#
loop_
_entity_poly.entity_id
_entity_poly.type
_entity_poly.pdbx_seq_one_letter_code
_entity_poly.pdbx_strand_id
1 'polypeptide(L)'
;MHLKYRPTLLASIAHFALFICVFILFFARKYESLRFQAISDYFPDFHLHISNFAIAYLLISGIGFLWLIVGLRFWKVLLLGIAVVLFNYLYEYVLPWLNTRDALDAHYGFWGSLLAIVEMFLISRYGLRENKYESK
;
A
#
# COMPACT_ATOMS: atom_id res chain seq x y z
N MET A 1 -1.70 16.74 16.71
CA MET A 1 -1.65 15.30 16.41
C MET A 1 -0.72 14.68 17.44
N HIS A 2 -1.24 13.93 18.41
CA HIS A 2 -0.44 13.28 19.45
C HIS A 2 0.12 11.96 18.93
N LEU A 3 1.42 11.74 19.09
CA LEU A 3 2.12 10.56 18.56
C LEU A 3 2.38 9.58 19.71
N LYS A 4 1.44 8.65 19.90
CA LYS A 4 1.48 7.65 20.98
C LYS A 4 2.67 6.69 20.85
N TYR A 5 2.99 6.29 19.62
CA TYR A 5 4.07 5.38 19.32
C TYR A 5 5.13 6.04 18.45
N ARG A 6 6.36 5.57 18.59
CA ARG A 6 7.46 5.86 17.66
C ARG A 6 7.86 4.58 16.93
N PRO A 7 8.00 4.61 15.59
CA PRO A 7 8.53 3.47 14.86
C PRO A 7 10.03 3.28 15.19
N THR A 8 10.49 2.03 15.17
CA THR A 8 11.93 1.74 15.23
C THR A 8 12.61 2.23 13.95
N LEU A 9 13.92 2.49 14.03
CA LEU A 9 14.67 2.93 12.86
C LEU A 9 14.52 1.95 11.68
N LEU A 10 14.62 0.66 11.95
CA LEU A 10 14.45 -0.39 10.94
C LEU A 10 13.04 -0.37 10.33
N ALA A 11 11.99 -0.23 11.16
CA ALA A 11 10.62 -0.14 10.67
C ALA A 11 10.40 1.09 9.79
N SER A 12 10.95 2.25 10.18
CA SER A 12 10.89 3.47 9.38
C SER A 12 11.62 3.32 8.05
N ILE A 13 12.86 2.78 8.06
CA ILE A 13 13.63 2.57 6.84
C ILE A 13 12.91 1.60 5.92
N ALA A 14 12.43 0.46 6.44
CA ALA A 14 11.70 -0.53 5.65
C ALA A 14 10.42 0.07 5.05
N HIS A 15 9.65 0.81 5.85
CA HIS A 15 8.44 1.47 5.40
C HIS A 15 8.71 2.47 4.27
N PHE A 16 9.61 3.42 4.50
CA PHE A 16 9.91 4.43 3.48
C PHE A 16 10.57 3.83 2.24
N ALA A 17 11.42 2.81 2.39
CA ALA A 17 12.01 2.12 1.25
C ALA A 17 10.93 1.45 0.40
N LEU A 18 10.04 0.66 0.99
CA LEU A 18 8.95 0.03 0.26
C LEU A 18 7.98 1.07 -0.33
N PHE A 19 7.64 2.11 0.43
CA PHE A 19 6.79 3.20 -0.04
C PHE A 19 7.37 3.89 -1.27
N ILE A 20 8.67 4.23 -1.25
CA ILE A 20 9.37 4.83 -2.40
C ILE A 20 9.44 3.83 -3.56
N CYS A 21 9.78 2.56 -3.31
CA CYS A 21 9.80 1.54 -4.36
C CYS A 21 8.44 1.43 -5.08
N VAL A 22 7.34 1.37 -4.34
CA VAL A 22 6.00 1.28 -4.93
C VAL A 22 5.60 2.59 -5.62
N PHE A 23 6.03 3.73 -5.09
CA PHE A 23 5.84 5.02 -5.75
C PHE A 23 6.59 5.11 -7.09
N ILE A 24 7.81 4.56 -7.17
CA ILE A 24 8.55 4.44 -8.43
C ILE A 24 7.81 3.52 -9.41
N LEU A 25 7.28 2.38 -8.93
CA LEU A 25 6.49 1.47 -9.76
C LEU A 25 5.22 2.15 -10.32
N PHE A 26 4.57 3.01 -9.53
CA PHE A 26 3.45 3.82 -10.01
C PHE A 26 3.87 4.73 -11.17
N PHE A 27 5.01 5.41 -11.05
CA PHE A 27 5.52 6.28 -12.11
C PHE A 27 6.05 5.51 -13.33
N ALA A 28 6.51 4.27 -13.17
CA ALA A 28 6.95 3.41 -14.27
C ALA A 28 5.82 3.08 -15.26
N ARG A 29 4.54 3.25 -14.86
CA ARG A 29 3.41 3.23 -15.81
C ARG A 29 3.56 4.31 -16.89
N LYS A 30 3.93 5.53 -16.49
CA LYS A 30 4.02 6.70 -17.37
C LYS A 30 5.41 6.90 -17.98
N TYR A 31 6.47 6.65 -17.22
CA TYR A 31 7.85 6.93 -17.62
C TYR A 31 8.59 5.63 -17.92
N GLU A 32 8.87 5.40 -19.21
CA GLU A 32 9.52 4.17 -19.67
C GLU A 32 10.93 3.99 -19.12
N SER A 33 11.64 5.08 -18.84
CA SER A 33 12.97 5.08 -18.22
C SER A 33 13.01 4.49 -16.81
N LEU A 34 11.85 4.35 -16.15
CA LEU A 34 11.71 3.72 -14.83
C LEU A 34 11.29 2.25 -14.92
N ARG A 35 11.06 1.71 -16.13
CA ARG A 35 10.68 0.31 -16.33
C ARG A 35 11.92 -0.57 -16.29
N PHE A 36 11.82 -1.68 -15.57
CA PHE A 36 12.87 -2.69 -15.55
C PHE A 36 12.61 -3.68 -16.69
N GLN A 37 13.56 -3.78 -17.63
CA GLN A 37 13.43 -4.63 -18.82
C GLN A 37 13.04 -6.07 -18.47
N ALA A 38 13.70 -6.65 -17.46
CA ALA A 38 13.40 -8.01 -17.00
C ALA A 38 11.94 -8.21 -16.60
N ILE A 39 11.26 -7.21 -16.02
CA ILE A 39 9.85 -7.34 -15.66
C ILE A 39 8.99 -7.40 -16.92
N SER A 40 9.26 -6.55 -17.91
CA SER A 40 8.55 -6.54 -19.19
C SER A 40 8.74 -7.84 -19.98
N ASP A 41 9.91 -8.47 -19.89
CA ASP A 41 10.22 -9.71 -20.61
C ASP A 41 9.41 -10.90 -20.07
N TYR A 42 9.18 -10.97 -18.75
CA TYR A 42 8.39 -12.04 -18.12
C TYR A 42 6.90 -11.70 -17.98
N PHE A 43 6.56 -10.42 -17.87
CA PHE A 43 5.21 -9.92 -17.63
C PHE A 43 4.93 -8.70 -18.53
N PRO A 44 4.61 -8.91 -19.82
CA PRO A 44 4.46 -7.83 -20.79
C PRO A 44 3.37 -6.81 -20.42
N ASP A 45 2.30 -7.26 -19.77
CA ASP A 45 1.16 -6.43 -19.37
C ASP A 45 1.31 -5.82 -17.96
N PHE A 46 2.43 -6.08 -17.27
CA PHE A 46 2.64 -5.63 -15.88
C PHE A 46 2.40 -4.12 -15.70
N HIS A 47 2.92 -3.32 -16.62
CA HIS A 47 2.84 -1.86 -16.53
C HIS A 47 1.43 -1.30 -16.81
N LEU A 48 0.52 -2.10 -17.36
CA LEU A 48 -0.89 -1.69 -17.54
C LEU A 48 -1.63 -1.68 -16.19
N HIS A 49 -1.36 -2.66 -15.34
CA HIS A 49 -2.10 -2.89 -14.08
C HIS A 49 -1.37 -2.39 -12.82
N ILE A 50 -0.07 -2.10 -12.92
CA ILE A 50 0.77 -1.74 -11.75
C ILE A 50 0.26 -0.52 -10.97
N SER A 51 -0.49 0.39 -11.60
CA SER A 51 -1.08 1.51 -10.88
C SER A 51 -2.13 1.08 -9.86
N ASN A 52 -2.92 0.03 -10.12
CA ASN A 52 -3.95 -0.43 -9.19
C ASN A 52 -3.30 -1.07 -7.96
N PHE A 53 -2.25 -1.85 -8.17
CA PHE A 53 -1.38 -2.33 -7.11
C PHE A 53 -0.81 -1.17 -6.29
N ALA A 54 -0.20 -0.18 -6.96
CA ALA A 54 0.51 0.89 -6.28
C ALA A 54 -0.44 1.82 -5.52
N ILE A 55 -1.58 2.20 -6.10
CA ILE A 55 -2.59 3.04 -5.44
C ILE A 55 -3.11 2.34 -4.17
N ALA A 56 -3.49 1.06 -4.29
CA ALA A 56 -3.98 0.29 -3.15
C ALA A 56 -2.93 0.22 -2.03
N TYR A 57 -1.68 -0.11 -2.38
CA TYR A 57 -0.58 -0.15 -1.44
C TYR A 57 -0.33 1.20 -0.77
N LEU A 58 -0.12 2.27 -1.55
CA LEU A 58 0.26 3.59 -1.04
C LEU A 58 -0.83 4.17 -0.13
N LEU A 59 -2.10 3.95 -0.47
CA LEU A 59 -3.23 4.41 0.33
C LEU A 59 -3.28 3.70 1.69
N ILE A 60 -3.20 2.37 1.69
CA ILE A 60 -3.27 1.58 2.92
C ILE A 60 -2.01 1.77 3.77
N SER A 61 -0.84 1.71 3.16
CA SER A 61 0.47 1.84 3.84
C SER A 61 0.64 3.25 4.42
N GLY A 62 0.34 4.30 3.64
CA GLY A 62 0.48 5.69 4.10
C GLY A 62 -0.49 6.04 5.24
N ILE A 63 -1.79 5.76 5.07
CA ILE A 63 -2.79 6.02 6.12
C ILE A 63 -2.55 5.10 7.31
N GLY A 64 -2.29 3.81 7.06
CA GLY A 64 -2.06 2.80 8.08
C GLY A 64 -0.87 3.14 8.98
N PHE A 65 0.24 3.59 8.39
CA PHE A 65 1.43 3.98 9.15
C PHE A 65 1.14 5.15 10.09
N LEU A 66 0.47 6.20 9.59
CA LEU A 66 0.06 7.35 10.42
C LEU A 66 -0.89 6.93 11.55
N TRP A 67 -1.87 6.07 11.24
CA TRP A 67 -2.82 5.55 12.22
C TRP A 67 -2.12 4.76 13.32
N LEU A 68 -1.19 3.88 12.96
CA LEU A 68 -0.42 3.10 13.92
C LEU A 68 0.42 3.98 14.85
N ILE A 69 1.04 5.05 14.34
CA ILE A 69 1.84 6.00 15.13
C ILE A 69 0.98 6.80 16.12
N VAL A 70 -0.21 7.24 15.70
CA VAL A 70 -1.18 7.92 16.59
C VAL A 70 -1.83 6.93 17.59
N GLY A 71 -1.62 5.63 17.40
CA GLY A 71 -2.04 4.60 18.34
C GLY A 71 -3.41 4.00 18.05
N LEU A 72 -3.90 4.14 16.82
CA LEU A 72 -5.02 3.36 16.34
C LEU A 72 -4.61 1.89 16.25
N ARG A 73 -5.55 1.01 16.56
CA ARG A 73 -5.34 -0.44 16.52
C ARG A 73 -5.26 -0.95 15.07
N PHE A 74 -4.44 -1.96 14.84
CA PHE A 74 -4.24 -2.60 13.53
C PHE A 74 -5.54 -3.05 12.85
N TRP A 75 -6.56 -3.49 13.59
CA TRP A 75 -7.85 -3.88 12.98
C TRP A 75 -8.50 -2.74 12.17
N LYS A 76 -8.23 -1.47 12.50
CA LYS A 76 -8.69 -0.34 11.69
C LYS A 76 -7.99 -0.28 10.34
N VAL A 77 -6.69 -0.57 10.30
CA VAL A 77 -5.91 -0.71 9.05
C VAL A 77 -6.45 -1.89 8.23
N LEU A 78 -6.81 -2.99 8.88
CA LEU A 78 -7.44 -4.12 8.21
C LEU A 78 -8.79 -3.73 7.57
N LEU A 79 -9.63 -2.97 8.28
CA LEU A 79 -10.88 -2.46 7.71
C LEU A 79 -10.65 -1.53 6.52
N LEU A 80 -9.65 -0.65 6.59
CA LEU A 80 -9.25 0.19 5.45
C LEU A 80 -8.86 -0.69 4.26
N GLY A 81 -8.03 -1.71 4.48
CA GLY A 81 -7.63 -2.65 3.43
C GLY A 81 -8.82 -3.40 2.81
N ILE A 82 -9.75 -3.90 3.63
CA ILE A 82 -10.97 -4.54 3.17
C ILE A 82 -11.80 -3.56 2.33
N ALA A 83 -11.98 -2.33 2.79
CA ALA A 83 -12.71 -1.31 2.04
C ALA A 83 -12.06 -1.03 0.68
N VAL A 84 -10.74 -0.86 0.64
CA VAL A 84 -9.99 -0.63 -0.61
C VAL A 84 -10.13 -1.79 -1.59
N VAL A 85 -10.03 -3.03 -1.12
CA VAL A 85 -10.25 -4.22 -1.97
C VAL A 85 -11.68 -4.24 -2.50
N LEU A 86 -12.68 -4.05 -1.64
CA LEU A 86 -14.08 -4.02 -2.06
C LEU A 86 -14.34 -2.91 -3.08
N PHE A 87 -13.78 -1.72 -2.88
CA PHE A 87 -13.89 -0.62 -3.85
C PHE A 87 -13.22 -0.94 -5.18
N ASN A 88 -12.03 -1.57 -5.18
CA ASN A 88 -11.36 -1.99 -6.41
C ASN A 88 -12.22 -2.98 -7.21
N TYR A 89 -12.79 -4.00 -6.56
CA TYR A 89 -13.66 -4.95 -7.23
C TYR A 89 -15.00 -4.32 -7.65
N LEU A 90 -15.57 -3.44 -6.83
CA LEU A 90 -16.81 -2.74 -7.19
C LEU A 90 -16.59 -1.86 -8.43
N TYR A 91 -15.47 -1.12 -8.47
CA TYR A 91 -15.09 -0.29 -9.60
C TYR A 91 -15.00 -1.11 -10.88
N GLU A 92 -14.31 -2.26 -10.82
CA GLU A 92 -14.06 -3.10 -11.98
C GLU A 92 -15.30 -3.85 -12.50
N TYR A 93 -16.15 -4.34 -11.58
CA TYR A 93 -17.26 -5.23 -11.95
C TYR A 93 -18.61 -4.53 -12.10
N VAL A 94 -18.80 -3.35 -11.52
CA VAL A 94 -20.11 -2.68 -11.40
C VAL A 94 -20.17 -1.33 -12.12
N LEU A 95 -19.03 -0.70 -12.48
CA LEU A 95 -19.00 0.58 -13.19
C LEU A 95 -18.54 0.43 -14.66
N PRO A 96 -19.34 -0.20 -15.54
CA PRO A 96 -18.98 -0.43 -16.95
C PRO A 96 -18.83 0.87 -17.77
N TRP A 97 -19.25 2.01 -17.21
CA TRP A 97 -19.15 3.33 -17.84
C TRP A 97 -17.79 3.99 -17.66
N LEU A 98 -16.98 3.52 -16.71
CA LEU A 98 -15.69 4.13 -16.32
C LEU A 98 -14.47 3.26 -16.66
N ASN A 99 -14.63 1.94 -16.79
CA ASN A 99 -13.54 1.05 -17.18
C ASN A 99 -13.99 -0.08 -18.11
N THR A 100 -13.10 -0.51 -19.01
CA THR A 100 -13.20 -1.81 -19.69
C THR A 100 -13.01 -2.90 -18.65
N ARG A 101 -13.94 -3.84 -18.59
CA ARG A 101 -13.94 -4.90 -17.58
C ARG A 101 -12.67 -5.75 -17.67
N ASP A 102 -11.77 -5.58 -16.71
CA ASP A 102 -10.49 -6.27 -16.60
C ASP A 102 -10.28 -6.81 -15.18
N ALA A 103 -10.51 -8.11 -15.01
CA ALA A 103 -10.32 -8.77 -13.73
C ALA A 103 -8.89 -8.65 -13.18
N LEU A 104 -7.88 -8.50 -14.05
CA LEU A 104 -6.48 -8.39 -13.64
C LEU A 104 -6.25 -7.12 -12.83
N ASP A 105 -6.90 -6.01 -13.18
CA ASP A 105 -6.79 -4.74 -12.44
C ASP A 105 -7.20 -4.89 -10.97
N ALA A 106 -8.32 -5.57 -10.72
CA ALA A 106 -8.78 -5.88 -9.38
C ALA A 106 -7.82 -6.82 -8.62
N HIS A 107 -7.19 -7.79 -9.32
CA HIS A 107 -6.18 -8.66 -8.72
C HIS A 107 -4.90 -7.92 -8.34
N TYR A 108 -4.42 -6.99 -9.18
CA TYR A 108 -3.27 -6.14 -8.84
C TYR A 108 -3.58 -5.27 -7.63
N GLY A 109 -4.76 -4.65 -7.58
CA GLY A 109 -5.23 -3.90 -6.40
C GLY A 109 -5.30 -4.76 -5.13
N PHE A 110 -5.73 -6.02 -5.26
CA PHE A 110 -5.72 -6.98 -4.15
C PHE A 110 -4.30 -7.27 -3.65
N TRP A 111 -3.35 -7.57 -4.54
CA TRP A 111 -1.97 -7.86 -4.15
C TRP A 111 -1.28 -6.65 -3.50
N GLY A 112 -1.53 -5.44 -3.99
CA GLY A 112 -1.04 -4.20 -3.38
C GLY A 112 -1.61 -4.01 -1.97
N SER A 113 -2.90 -4.29 -1.80
CA SER A 113 -3.56 -4.24 -0.50
C SER A 113 -3.00 -5.27 0.47
N LEU A 114 -2.80 -6.51 0.02
CA LEU A 114 -2.25 -7.58 0.85
C LEU A 114 -0.84 -7.24 1.31
N LEU A 115 0.02 -6.76 0.42
CA LEU A 115 1.38 -6.36 0.77
C LEU A 115 1.38 -5.25 1.83
N ALA A 116 0.56 -4.21 1.67
CA ALA A 116 0.43 -3.13 2.66
C ALA A 116 -0.11 -3.63 4.01
N ILE A 117 -1.09 -4.54 4.02
CA ILE A 117 -1.61 -5.13 5.26
C ILE A 117 -0.52 -5.94 5.98
N VAL A 118 0.25 -6.75 5.24
CA VAL A 118 1.36 -7.53 5.80
C VAL A 118 2.43 -6.61 6.38
N GLU A 119 2.84 -5.57 5.65
CA GLU A 119 3.77 -4.55 6.13
C GLU A 119 3.26 -3.90 7.43
N MET A 120 2.03 -3.41 7.43
CA MET A 120 1.42 -2.76 8.60
C MET A 120 1.27 -3.72 9.78
N PHE A 121 0.98 -5.00 9.54
CA PHE A 121 0.97 -6.02 10.58
C PHE A 121 2.34 -6.15 11.23
N LEU A 122 3.41 -6.28 10.44
CA LEU A 122 4.78 -6.39 10.94
C LEU A 122 5.20 -5.13 11.73
N ILE A 123 4.88 -3.93 11.23
CA ILE A 123 5.15 -2.68 11.94
C ILE A 123 4.37 -2.63 13.25
N SER A 124 3.09 -2.97 13.24
CA SER A 124 2.26 -2.95 14.45
C SER A 124 2.76 -3.92 15.53
N ARG A 125 3.31 -5.06 15.11
CA ARG A 125 3.72 -6.14 16.01
C ARG A 125 5.15 -5.99 16.54
N TYR A 126 6.06 -5.52 15.69
CA TYR A 126 7.51 -5.52 15.96
C TYR A 126 8.16 -4.14 15.79
N GLY A 127 7.51 -3.24 15.05
CA GLY A 127 8.07 -1.97 14.61
C GLY A 127 7.75 -0.77 15.48
N LEU A 128 6.85 -0.86 16.48
CA LEU A 128 6.43 0.28 17.31
C LEU A 128 6.97 0.20 18.74
N ARG A 129 7.32 1.36 19.31
CA ARG A 129 7.68 1.54 20.71
C ARG A 129 6.88 2.69 21.31
N GLU A 130 6.57 2.64 22.59
CA GLU A 130 5.89 3.77 23.26
C GLU A 130 6.74 5.04 23.22
N ASN A 131 6.07 6.17 23.02
CA ASN A 131 6.69 7.48 23.03
C ASN A 131 6.75 8.03 24.48
N LYS A 132 7.89 7.80 25.15
CA LYS A 132 8.07 8.15 26.58
C LYS A 132 8.06 9.67 26.87
N TYR A 133 8.18 10.51 25.85
CA TYR A 133 8.19 11.97 25.99
C TYR A 133 6.81 12.60 26.20
N GLU A 134 5.71 11.84 26.07
CA GLU A 134 4.34 12.31 26.35
C GLU A 134 3.80 11.80 27.72
N SER A 135 4.62 11.10 28.53
CA SER A 135 4.21 10.58 29.85
C SER A 135 4.56 11.50 31.04
N LYS A 136 4.97 12.74 30.77
CA LYS A 136 5.18 13.82 31.75
C LYS A 136 4.28 14.99 31.38
#